data_AF-A0A418VAN9-F1
#
_entry.id   AF-A0A418VAN9-F1
#
_cell.length_a   1.000
_cell.length_b   1.000
_cell.length_c   1.000
_cell.angle_alpha   90.00
_cell.angle_beta   90.00
_cell.angle_gamma   90.00
#
_symmetry.space_group_name_H-M   'P 1'
#
loop_
_entity.id
_entity.type
_entity.pdbx_description
1 polymer ?
#
loop_
_entity_poly.entity_id
_entity_poly.type
_entity_poly.pdbx_seq_one_letter_code
_entity_poly.pdbx_strand_id
1 'polypeptide(L)' 'MPGRPHSREFKLDILEHIERNQRTTAQVCREHQLAPSLIYRWRKALETRGVAAFTNETMADQA' A
#
# COMPACT_ATOMS: atom_id res chain seq x y z
N MET A 1 -2.01 11.56 19.00
CA MET A 1 -0.98 11.30 17.95
C MET A 1 -1.71 11.37 16.61
N PRO A 2 -1.56 12.43 15.80
CA PRO A 2 -2.27 12.50 14.53
C PRO A 2 -1.75 11.35 13.66
N GLY A 3 -2.66 10.45 13.29
CA GLY A 3 -2.38 9.28 12.47
C GLY A 3 -1.66 9.73 11.22
N ARG A 4 -0.47 9.19 10.99
CA ARG A 4 0.22 9.36 9.71
C ARG A 4 -0.67 8.67 8.68
N PRO A 5 -1.37 9.39 7.79
CA PRO A 5 -2.01 8.70 6.68
C PRO A 5 -0.91 7.95 5.96
N HIS A 6 -1.13 6.68 5.62
CA HIS A 6 -0.17 5.94 4.81
C HIS A 6 0.03 6.71 3.49
N SER A 7 1.06 7.55 3.44
CA SER A 7 1.35 8.42 2.29
C SER A 7 1.48 7.57 1.05
N ARG A 8 1.11 8.11 -0.11
CA ARG A 8 1.23 7.41 -1.41
C ARG A 8 2.61 6.75 -1.58
N GLU A 9 3.65 7.43 -1.10
CA GLU A 9 5.05 7.03 -1.17
C GLU A 9 5.29 5.75 -0.38
N PHE A 10 4.64 5.60 0.77
CA PHE A 10 4.71 4.38 1.58
C PHE A 10 4.05 3.19 0.87
N LYS A 11 2.86 3.39 0.26
CA LYS A 11 2.19 2.30 -0.48
C LYS A 11 3.05 1.83 -1.67
N LEU A 12 3.64 2.76 -2.39
CA LEU A 12 4.51 2.47 -3.55
C LEU A 12 5.81 1.79 -3.12
N ASP A 13 6.46 2.29 -2.07
CA ASP A 13 7.68 1.70 -1.52
C ASP A 13 7.45 0.23 -1.12
N ILE A 14 6.32 -0.05 -0.46
CA ILE A 14 5.94 -1.42 -0.08
C ILE A 14 5.76 -2.32 -1.32
N LEU A 15 5.05 -1.84 -2.34
CA LEU A 15 4.84 -2.60 -3.58
C LEU A 15 6.17 -2.82 -4.31
N GLU A 16 7.02 -1.80 -4.39
CA GLU A 16 8.33 -1.89 -5.03
C GLU A 16 9.22 -2.92 -4.33
N HIS A 17 9.26 -2.95 -3.00
CA HIS A 17 10.00 -3.97 -2.23
C HIS A 17 9.49 -5.39 -2.50
N ILE A 18 8.16 -5.55 -2.69
CA ILE A 18 7.56 -6.85 -3.01
C ILE A 18 7.89 -7.26 -4.45
N GLU A 19 7.80 -6.33 -5.41
CA GLU A 19 8.11 -6.57 -6.82
C GLU A 19 9.61 -6.85 -7.05
N ARG A 20 10.49 -6.17 -6.31
CA ARG A 20 11.93 -6.45 -6.29
C ARG A 20 12.29 -7.75 -5.56
N ASN A 21 11.31 -8.50 -5.05
CA ASN A 21 11.50 -9.69 -4.20
C ASN A 21 12.41 -9.45 -2.98
N GLN A 22 12.53 -8.20 -2.52
CA GLN A 22 13.30 -7.87 -1.32
C GLN A 22 12.55 -8.26 -0.05
N ARG A 23 11.22 -8.17 -0.06
CA ARG A 23 10.36 -8.59 1.06
C ARG A 23 9.14 -9.34 0.55
N THR A 24 8.69 -10.32 1.32
CA THR A 24 7.43 -11.01 1.01
C THR A 24 6.23 -10.22 1.54
N THR A 25 5.08 -10.36 0.87
CA THR A 25 3.82 -9.74 1.29
C THR A 25 3.49 -10.04 2.76
N ALA A 26 3.80 -11.26 3.23
CA ALA A 26 3.59 -11.68 4.61
C ALA A 26 4.53 -10.98 5.62
N GLN A 27 5.80 -10.75 5.25
CA GLN A 27 6.74 -9.99 6.08
C GLN A 27 6.27 -8.54 6.24
N VAL A 28 5.99 -7.89 5.11
CA VAL A 28 5.49 -6.52 5.06
C VAL A 28 4.19 -6.37 5.86
N CYS A 29 3.27 -7.32 5.70
CA CYS A 29 2.02 -7.39 6.45
C CYS A 29 2.26 -7.43 7.97
N ARG A 30 3.26 -8.18 8.45
CA ARG A 30 3.62 -8.23 9.87
C ARG A 30 4.36 -6.99 10.36
N GLU A 31 5.35 -6.51 9.61
CA GLU A 31 6.18 -5.36 10.00
C GLU A 31 5.40 -4.05 10.03
N HIS A 32 4.49 -3.87 9.07
CA HIS A 32 3.70 -2.64 8.92
C HIS A 32 2.26 -2.80 9.38
N GLN A 33 1.91 -3.95 9.96
CA GLN A 33 0.57 -4.27 10.46
C GLN A 33 -0.52 -4.09 9.39
N LEU A 34 -0.19 -4.38 8.12
CA LEU A 34 -1.08 -4.23 6.97
C LEU A 34 -1.86 -5.50 6.72
N ALA A 35 -3.11 -5.39 6.27
CA ALA A 35 -3.85 -6.56 5.83
C ALA A 35 -3.34 -7.05 4.45
N PRO A 36 -3.22 -8.37 4.21
CA PRO A 36 -2.82 -8.90 2.90
C PRO A 36 -3.83 -8.52 1.79
N SER A 37 -5.11 -8.39 2.14
CA SER A 37 -6.17 -7.87 1.27
C SER A 37 -5.94 -6.42 0.83
N LEU A 38 -5.29 -5.61 1.67
CA LEU A 38 -4.96 -4.22 1.38
C LEU A 38 -3.85 -4.14 0.32
N ILE A 39 -2.80 -4.97 0.44
CA ILE A 39 -1.73 -5.04 -0.56
C ILE A 39 -2.27 -5.55 -1.90
N TYR A 40 -3.18 -6.52 -1.89
CA TYR A 40 -3.84 -6.98 -3.12
C TYR A 40 -4.64 -5.86 -3.79
N ARG A 41 -5.40 -5.06 -3.03
CA ARG A 41 -6.09 -3.87 -3.56
C ARG A 41 -5.11 -2.87 -4.16
N TRP A 42 -3.98 -2.62 -3.49
CA TRP A 42 -2.97 -1.70 -4.00
C TRP A 42 -2.34 -2.19 -5.31
N ARG A 43 -1.98 -3.48 -5.41
CA ARG A 43 -1.50 -4.06 -6.68
C ARG A 43 -2.52 -3.89 -7.79
N LYS A 44 -3.79 -4.20 -7.53
CA LYS A 44 -4.86 -4.06 -8.53
C LYS A 44 -5.07 -2.60 -8.94
N ALA A 45 -5.02 -1.68 -7.99
CA ALA A 45 -5.14 -0.25 -8.23
C ALA A 45 -3.97 0.28 -9.08
N LEU A 46 -2.74 -0.14 -8.76
CA LEU A 46 -1.53 0.16 -9.51
C LEU A 46 -1.58 -0.41 -10.93
N GLU A 47 -2.04 -1.65 -11.11
CA GLU A 47 -2.19 -2.28 -12.43
C GLU A 47 -3.27 -1.59 -13.28
N THR A 48 -4.38 -1.19 -12.66
CA THR A 48 -5.53 -0.60 -13.38
C THR A 48 -5.30 0.87 -13.73
N ARG A 49 -4.73 1.66 -12.81
CA ARG A 49 -4.65 3.13 -12.92
C ARG A 49 -3.24 3.68 -12.76
N GLY A 50 -2.24 2.82 -12.56
CA GLY A 50 -0.87 3.24 -12.28
C GLY A 50 -0.74 3.95 -10.93
N VAL A 51 0.33 4.74 -10.79
CA VAL A 51 0.65 5.51 -9.59
C VAL A 51 -0.46 6.53 -9.24
N ALA A 52 -1.26 6.95 -10.23
CA ALA A 52 -2.40 7.85 -10.06
C ALA A 52 -3.54 7.24 -9.22
N ALA A 53 -3.58 5.92 -9.04
CA ALA A 53 -4.58 5.26 -8.20
C ALA A 53 -4.46 5.67 -6.72
N PHE A 54 -3.25 5.96 -6.27
CA PHE A 54 -2.95 6.25 -4.86
C PHE A 54 -3.09 7.74 -4.51
N THR A 55 -3.31 8.62 -5.48
CA THR A 55 -3.40 10.06 -5.28
C THR A 55 -4.77 10.48 -4.74
N ASN A 56 -5.83 9.75 -5.10
CA ASN A 56 -7.22 10.12 -4.78
C ASN A 56 -7.82 9.35 -3.59
N GLU A 57 -7.14 8.32 -3.06
CA GLU A 57 -7.71 7.43 -2.04
C GLU A 57 -7.48 7.93 -0.59
N THR A 58 -6.71 9.00 -0.39
CA THR A 58 -6.34 9.54 0.93
C THR A 58 -7.52 10.01 1.79
N MET A 59 -8.76 10.06 1.25
CA MET A 59 -9.95 10.49 2.00
C MET A 59 -10.96 9.38 2.35
N ALA A 60 -10.76 8.12 1.96
CA ALA A 60 -11.86 7.14 1.95
C ALA A 60 -11.81 5.99 2.98
N ASP A 61 -10.98 6.06 4.02
CA ASP A 61 -10.97 5.02 5.08
C ASP A 61 -10.83 5.61 6.49
N GLN A 62 -11.89 6.30 6.93
CA GLN A 62 -12.19 6.55 8.34
C GLN A 62 -13.71 6.35 8.49
N ALA A 63 -14.13 5.13 8.79
CA ALA A 63 -15.49 4.81 9.25
C ALA A 63 -15.38 4.00 10.55
#